data_AF-G7K1I6-F1
#
_entry.id   AF-G7K1I6-F1
#
_cell.length_a   1.000
_cell.length_b   1.000
_cell.length_c   1.000
_cell.angle_alpha   90.00
_cell.angle_beta   90.00
_cell.angle_gamma   90.00
#
_symmetry.space_group_name_H-M   'P 1'
#
loop_
_entity.id
_entity.type
_entity.pdbx_description
1 polymer ?
#
loop_
_entity_poly.entity_id
_entity_poly.type
_entity_poly.pdbx_seq_one_letter_code
_entity_poly.pdbx_strand_id
1 'polypeptide(L)' 'MFNTLTFAFVIILLVTLFLVPKNVDAFVKCETTDDCPKSDYIRQYECVNNWCRLARLHEFQPKKSTLTS' A
#
# COMPACT_ATOMS: atom_id res chain seq x y z
N MET A 1 -24.39 10.19 33.88
CA MET A 1 -24.55 8.85 33.28
C MET A 1 -24.12 9.00 31.83
N PHE A 2 -22.91 8.57 31.48
CA PHE A 2 -22.45 8.65 30.09
C PHE A 2 -23.26 7.61 29.32
N ASN A 3 -24.09 8.09 28.39
CA ASN A 3 -24.86 7.21 27.54
C ASN A 3 -23.85 6.44 26.69
N THR A 4 -23.78 5.12 26.85
CA THR A 4 -22.92 4.21 26.09
C THR A 4 -23.06 4.43 24.59
N LEU A 5 -24.24 4.88 24.15
CA LEU A 5 -24.54 5.33 22.79
C LEU A 5 -23.62 6.46 22.31
N THR A 6 -23.38 7.48 23.14
CA THR A 6 -22.51 8.62 22.81
C THR A 6 -21.06 8.18 22.67
N PHE A 7 -20.60 7.28 23.54
CA PHE A 7 -19.23 6.76 23.51
C PHE A 7 -18.98 5.91 22.26
N ALA A 8 -19.91 5.02 21.91
CA ALA A 8 -19.86 4.25 20.68
C ALA A 8 -19.79 5.15 19.44
N PHE A 9 -20.58 6.23 19.43
CA PHE A 9 -20.60 7.19 18.31
C PHE A 9 -19.27 7.92 18.13
N VAL A 10 -18.63 8.33 19.23
CA VAL A 10 -17.31 8.98 19.20
C VAL A 10 -16.23 8.03 18.66
N ILE A 11 -16.24 6.76 19.08
CA ILE A 11 -15.29 5.76 18.58
C ILE A 11 -15.50 5.50 17.09
N ILE A 12 -16.75 5.35 16.63
CA ILE A 12 -17.05 5.14 15.22
C ILE A 12 -16.56 6.33 14.38
N LEU A 13 -16.81 7.56 14.84
CA LEU A 13 -16.34 8.77 14.17
C LEU A 13 -14.81 8.80 14.07
N LEU A 14 -14.10 8.50 15.16
CA LEU A 14 -12.63 8.43 15.16
C LEU A 14 -12.15 7.36 14.17
N VAL A 15 -12.67 6.14 14.25
CA VAL A 15 -12.33 5.03 13.35
C VAL A 15 -12.58 5.46 11.91
N THR A 16 -13.72 6.04 11.55
CA THR A 16 -13.98 6.50 10.17
C THR A 16 -13.04 7.62 9.71
N LEU A 17 -12.61 8.51 10.61
CA LEU A 17 -11.65 9.57 10.28
C LEU A 17 -10.24 9.02 10.02
N PHE A 18 -9.82 8.02 10.79
CA PHE A 18 -8.46 7.46 10.74
C PHE A 18 -8.34 6.23 9.82
N LEU A 19 -9.42 5.51 9.55
CA LEU A 19 -9.49 4.36 8.63
C LEU A 19 -9.83 4.77 7.19
N VAL A 20 -9.65 6.03 6.80
CA VAL A 20 -9.52 6.31 5.37
C VAL A 20 -8.26 5.58 4.92
N PRO A 21 -8.34 4.49 4.13
CA PRO A 21 -7.14 3.90 3.58
C PRO A 21 -6.52 5.00 2.74
N LYS A 22 -5.34 5.47 3.14
CA LYS A 22 -4.48 6.20 2.24
C LYS A 22 -3.99 5.16 1.22
N ASN A 23 -4.89 4.75 0.33
CA ASN A 23 -4.56 4.23 -1.00
C ASN A 23 -4.04 5.40 -1.83
N VAL A 24 -3.13 6.17 -1.24
CA VAL A 24 -2.14 6.88 -2.01
C VAL A 24 -1.26 5.75 -2.51
N ASP A 25 -1.67 5.13 -3.63
CA ASP A 25 -0.68 4.65 -4.57
C ASP A 25 0.29 5.81 -4.67
N ALA A 26 1.48 5.59 -4.11
CA ALA A 26 2.50 6.60 -3.96
C ALA A 26 3.01 6.89 -5.37
N PHE A 27 2.21 7.61 -6.14
CA PHE A 27 2.58 8.19 -7.42
C PHE A 27 3.56 9.31 -7.08
N VAL A 28 4.77 8.88 -6.75
CA VAL A 28 5.93 9.76 -6.59
C VAL A 28 6.22 10.29 -7.98
N LYS A 29 6.24 11.61 -8.12
CA LYS A 29 6.62 12.24 -9.37
C LYS A 29 8.12 12.02 -9.59
N CYS A 30 8.51 11.67 -10.81
CA CYS A 30 9.90 11.38 -11.17
C CYS A 30 10.26 12.04 -12.51
N GLU A 31 11.55 12.30 -12.71
CA GLU A 31 12.13 12.68 -14.00
C GLU A 31 12.93 11.51 -14.57
N THR A 32 13.58 10.76 -13.69
CA THR A 32 14.38 9.56 -13.97
C THR A 32 13.99 8.41 -13.03
N THR A 33 14.35 7.18 -13.38
CA THR A 33 14.09 6.00 -12.52
C THR A 33 14.80 6.08 -11.17
N ASP A 34 15.91 6.82 -11.06
CA ASP A 34 16.65 7.03 -9.82
C ASP A 34 15.91 7.93 -8.81
N ASP A 35 14.93 8.73 -9.27
CA ASP A 35 14.05 9.54 -8.40
C ASP A 35 13.00 8.68 -7.69
N CYS A 36 12.79 7.45 -8.16
CA CYS A 36 11.84 6.53 -7.55
C CYS A 36 12.40 5.89 -6.28
N PRO A 37 11.53 5.51 -5.32
CA PRO A 37 11.97 4.80 -4.13
C PRO A 37 12.78 3.57 -4.55
N LYS A 38 13.90 3.35 -3.85
CA LYS A 38 14.84 2.27 -4.15
C LYS A 38 14.06 0.98 -4.31
N SER A 39 14.32 0.33 -5.44
CA SER A 39 13.75 -0.97 -5.73
C SER A 39 14.24 -1.98 -4.70
N ASP A 40 13.32 -2.63 -4.01
CA ASP A 40 13.62 -3.75 -3.13
C ASP A 40 13.58 -5.06 -3.94
N TYR A 41 14.06 -6.17 -3.36
CA TYR A 41 14.03 -7.50 -3.98
C TYR A 41 12.66 -7.89 -4.55
N ILE A 42 11.59 -7.36 -3.97
CA ILE A 42 10.20 -7.67 -4.29
C ILE A 42 9.59 -6.65 -5.27
N ARG A 43 10.06 -5.40 -5.28
CA ARG A 43 9.39 -4.30 -5.97
C ARG A 43 10.40 -3.49 -6.76
N GLN A 44 10.28 -3.54 -8.08
CA GLN A 44 11.04 -2.68 -8.99
C GLN A 44 10.14 -1.58 -9.51
N TYR A 45 10.57 -0.33 -9.33
CA TYR A 45 9.86 0.86 -9.79
C TYR A 45 10.59 1.47 -10.99
N GLU A 46 9.83 1.92 -11.98
CA GLU A 46 10.33 2.66 -13.15
C GLU A 46 9.59 3.99 -13.27
N CYS A 47 10.27 4.99 -13.82
CA CYS A 47 9.64 6.28 -14.10
C CYS A 47 8.85 6.21 -15.42
N VAL A 48 7.52 6.19 -15.33
CA VAL A 48 6.63 6.13 -16.49
C VAL A 48 5.67 7.32 -16.46
N ASN A 49 5.69 8.12 -17.53
CA ASN A 49 4.87 9.34 -17.65
C ASN A 49 5.09 10.34 -16.50
N ASN A 50 6.33 10.49 -16.03
CA ASN A 50 6.71 11.30 -14.87
C ASN A 50 6.17 10.82 -13.52
N TRP A 51 5.76 9.55 -13.43
CA TRP A 51 5.32 8.93 -12.18
C TRP A 51 6.03 7.60 -11.97
N CYS A 52 6.44 7.33 -10.73
CA CYS A 52 6.98 6.05 -10.35
C CYS A 52 5.87 5.01 -10.42
N ARG A 53 6.03 4.07 -11.36
CA ARG A 53 5.14 2.92 -11.51
C ARG A 53 5.90 1.66 -11.16
N LEU A 54 5.18 0.72 -10.57
CA LEU A 54 5.70 -0.60 -10.29
C LEU A 54 5.87 -1.35 -11.62
N ALA A 55 7.11 -1.55 -12.05
CA ALA A 55 7.44 -2.23 -13.29
C ALA A 55 7.45 -3.75 -13.11
N ARG A 56 7.97 -4.23 -11.97
CA ARG A 56 7.90 -5.65 -11.59
C ARG A 56 7.59 -5.82 -10.11
N LEU A 57 6.61 -6.66 -9.84
CA LEU A 57 6.55 -7.42 -8.60
C LEU A 57 7.33 -8.71 -8.84
N HIS A 58 8.43 -8.93 -8.14
CA HIS A 58 8.83 -10.30 -7.87
C HIS A 58 7.74 -10.84 -6.95
N GLU A 59 6.79 -11.57 -7.53
CA GLU A 59 5.79 -12.31 -6.77
C GLU A 59 6.52 -13.00 -5.62
N PHE A 60 6.17 -12.69 -4.38
CA PHE A 60 6.41 -13.63 -3.31
C PHE A 60 5.47 -14.80 -3.62
N GLN A 61 5.91 -15.71 -4.49
CA GLN A 61 5.27 -17.00 -4.66
C GLN A 61 5.30 -17.64 -3.26
N PRO A 62 4.18 -17.84 -2.54
CA PRO A 62 4.21 -18.80 -1.46
C PRO A 62 4.69 -20.08 -2.11
N LYS A 63 5.84 -20.61 -1.66
CA LYS A 63 6.45 -21.83 -2.20
C LYS A 63 5.37 -22.91 -2.25
N LYS A 64 4.72 -23.10 -3.40
CA LYS A 64 3.69 -24.11 -3.57
C LYS A 64 4.47 -25.42 -3.53
N SER A 65 4.35 -26.17 -2.43
CA SER A 65 4.90 -27.51 -2.35
C SER A 65 4.15 -28.36 -3.38
N THR A 66 4.69 -28.46 -4.58
CA THR A 66 4.29 -29.47 -5.55
C THR A 66 4.77 -30.82 -5.01
N LEU A 67 3.89 -31.45 -4.24
CA LEU A 67 3.88 -32.87 -3.98
C LEU A 67 3.45 -33.56 -5.29
N THR A 68 4.40 -34.14 -6.00
CA THR A 68 4.20 -35.14 -7.07
C THR A 68 5.12 -36.29 -6.67
N SER A 69 4.63 -37.27 -5.91
CA SER A 69 4.06 -38.55 -6.37
C SER A 69 4.84 -39.22 -7.49
#